data_AF-A0A2T1KWA2-F1
#
_entry.id   AF-A0A2T1KWA2-F1
#
_cell.length_a   1.000
_cell.length_b   1.000
_cell.length_c   1.000
_cell.angle_alpha   90.00
_cell.angle_beta   90.00
_cell.angle_gamma   90.00
#
_symmetry.space_group_name_H-M   'P 1'
#
loop_
_entity.id
_entity.type
_entity.pdbx_description
1 polymer ?
#
loop_
_entity_poly.entity_id
_entity_poly.type
_entity_poly.pdbx_seq_one_letter_code
_entity_poly.pdbx_strand_id
1 'polypeptide(L)'
;MAKIKLFEKGFTPVRYIRYLLWVAVSCVPVAGAVGEELLYHERLMPAATAYVDLLLCANTADTYHNDGVSAERYRNAAFEVQDLTDEAGWSPAAVAATVTKLLESRSDLDLRDDDSPESFYRRNFSFERCEQELQNVRAFRKKGVPAL
;
A
#
# COMPACT_ATOMS: atom_id res chain seq x y z
N MET A 1 5.33 -7.15 25.59
CA MET A 1 4.75 -7.92 24.47
C MET A 1 5.77 -7.94 23.36
N ALA A 2 6.12 -9.13 22.85
CA ALA A 2 7.10 -9.29 21.80
C ALA A 2 6.44 -9.02 20.44
N LYS A 3 7.01 -8.12 19.63
CA LYS A 3 6.54 -7.89 18.26
C LYS A 3 6.95 -9.08 17.40
N ILE A 4 5.99 -9.93 17.02
CA ILE A 4 6.20 -11.04 16.08
C ILE A 4 6.00 -10.50 14.67
N LYS A 5 6.98 -10.70 13.78
CA LYS A 5 6.94 -10.18 12.41
C LYS A 5 5.98 -11.01 11.56
N LEU A 6 5.20 -10.35 10.69
CA LEU A 6 4.19 -10.97 9.82
C LEU A 6 4.71 -12.16 8.97
N PHE A 7 5.97 -12.11 8.55
CA PHE A 7 6.60 -13.19 7.78
C PHE A 7 6.79 -14.50 8.57
N GLU A 8 6.97 -14.43 9.88
CA GLU A 8 7.26 -15.61 10.72
C GLU A 8 6.03 -16.52 10.91
N LYS A 9 4.81 -16.00 10.73
CA LYS A 9 3.55 -16.77 10.79
C LYS A 9 3.02 -17.21 9.41
N GLY A 10 3.76 -17.03 8.32
CA GLY A 10 3.32 -17.42 6.98
C GLY A 10 2.26 -16.50 6.35
N PHE A 11 2.08 -15.29 6.89
CA PHE A 11 1.23 -14.26 6.32
C PHE A 11 2.02 -13.53 5.23
N THR A 12 2.19 -14.15 4.07
CA THR A 12 2.71 -13.45 2.89
C THR A 12 1.55 -12.72 2.19
N PRO A 13 1.51 -11.38 2.13
CA PRO A 13 0.47 -10.65 1.39
C PRO A 13 0.60 -10.78 -0.14
N VAL A 14 1.48 -11.63 -0.65
CA VAL A 14 2.13 -11.37 -1.93
C VAL A 14 2.21 -12.62 -2.79
N ARG A 15 1.14 -12.86 -3.56
CA ARG A 15 1.28 -13.59 -4.83
C ARG A 15 1.44 -12.66 -6.04
N TYR A 16 1.05 -11.38 -5.94
CA TYR A 16 1.08 -10.44 -7.08
C TYR A 16 2.25 -9.43 -7.10
N ILE A 17 2.84 -9.06 -5.96
CA ILE A 17 3.96 -8.08 -5.91
C ILE A 17 5.30 -8.69 -6.37
N ARG A 18 5.40 -10.02 -6.46
CA ARG A 18 6.62 -10.70 -6.92
C ARG A 18 6.99 -10.36 -8.37
N TYR A 19 6.02 -9.92 -9.17
CA TYR A 19 6.24 -9.51 -10.57
C TYR A 19 6.80 -8.09 -10.72
N LEU A 20 6.52 -7.18 -9.77
CA LEU A 20 7.02 -5.80 -9.81
C LEU A 20 8.45 -5.66 -9.23
N LEU A 21 8.80 -6.52 -8.26
CA LEU A 21 10.12 -6.54 -7.63
C LEU A 21 11.27 -6.95 -8.58
N TRP A 22 10.98 -7.69 -9.65
CA TRP A 22 12.02 -8.19 -10.56
C TRP A 22 12.55 -7.15 -11.55
N VAL A 23 11.83 -6.04 -11.77
CA VAL A 23 12.21 -5.05 -12.79
C VAL A 23 13.12 -3.94 -12.21
N ALA A 24 13.16 -3.73 -10.88
CA ALA A 24 13.79 -2.56 -10.28
C ALA A 24 15.25 -2.76 -9.79
N VAL A 25 15.85 -3.94 -9.93
CA VAL A 25 17.16 -4.25 -9.28
C VAL A 25 18.39 -3.73 -10.05
N SER A 26 18.23 -3.05 -11.20
CA SER A 26 19.38 -2.62 -11.99
C SER A 26 19.71 -1.13 -11.81
N CYS A 27 20.69 -0.87 -10.94
CA CYS A 27 21.59 0.29 -10.89
C CYS A 27 20.99 1.67 -10.58
N VAL A 28 21.17 2.12 -9.33
CA VAL A 28 21.21 3.56 -8.99
C VAL A 28 22.48 3.87 -8.19
N PRO A 29 23.31 4.84 -8.61
CA PRO A 29 24.47 5.28 -7.84
C PRO A 29 24.02 6.19 -6.69
N VAL A 30 24.51 5.88 -5.49
CA VAL A 30 24.28 6.63 -4.25
C VAL A 30 25.29 7.77 -4.15
N ALA A 31 24.85 9.03 -4.20
CA ALA A 31 25.47 10.16 -3.49
C ALA A 31 24.77 11.49 -3.84
N GLY A 32 23.94 12.03 -2.94
CA GLY A 32 23.61 13.47 -2.99
C GLY A 32 22.35 13.96 -2.27
N ALA A 33 21.28 13.16 -2.14
CA ALA A 33 19.93 13.72 -1.98
C ALA A 33 19.20 13.41 -0.66
N VAL A 34 19.89 13.03 0.43
CA VAL A 34 19.24 12.45 1.63
C VAL A 34 18.12 13.33 2.23
N GLY A 35 18.21 14.67 2.13
CA GLY A 35 17.19 15.59 2.64
C GLY A 35 15.99 15.80 1.71
N GLU A 36 16.21 15.88 0.39
CA GLU A 36 15.13 15.99 -0.59
C GLU A 36 14.40 14.66 -0.80
N GLU A 37 15.13 13.53 -0.80
CA GLU A 37 14.56 12.17 -0.88
C GLU A 37 13.60 11.90 0.29
N LEU A 38 13.94 12.32 1.51
CA LEU A 38 13.07 12.17 2.68
C LEU A 38 11.75 12.94 2.52
N LEU A 39 11.82 14.21 2.09
CA LEU A 39 10.63 15.03 1.83
C LEU A 39 9.82 14.50 0.63
N TYR A 40 10.49 13.94 -0.38
CA TYR A 40 9.89 13.27 -1.53
C TYR A 40 9.05 12.08 -1.10
N HIS A 41 9.63 11.21 -0.27
CA HIS A 41 8.93 10.04 0.26
C HIS A 41 7.76 10.44 1.15
N GLU A 42 7.92 11.45 2.01
CA GLU A 42 6.84 11.93 2.89
C GLU A 42 5.63 12.47 2.13
N ARG A 43 5.84 13.17 1.00
CA ARG A 43 4.72 13.66 0.16
C ARG A 43 3.98 12.54 -0.57
N LEU A 44 4.71 11.52 -1.00
CA LEU A 44 4.14 10.36 -1.69
C LEU A 44 3.52 9.35 -0.73
N MET A 45 3.89 9.39 0.56
CA MET A 45 3.42 8.43 1.55
C MET A 45 1.89 8.29 1.65
N PRO A 46 1.10 9.38 1.66
CA PRO A 46 -0.36 9.27 1.72
C PRO A 46 -0.94 8.51 0.52
N ALA A 47 -0.48 8.81 -0.70
CA ALA A 47 -0.94 8.13 -1.91
C ALA A 47 -0.49 6.67 -1.92
N ALA A 48 0.77 6.38 -1.61
CA ALA A 48 1.27 5.02 -1.49
C ALA A 48 0.53 4.22 -0.39
N THR A 49 0.12 4.88 0.69
CA THR A 49 -0.69 4.27 1.76
C THR A 49 -2.07 3.90 1.25
N ALA A 50 -2.77 4.82 0.60
CA ALA A 50 -4.09 4.55 0.02
C ALA A 50 -4.01 3.42 -1.00
N TYR A 51 -3.00 3.42 -1.88
CA TYR A 51 -2.77 2.37 -2.86
C TYR A 51 -2.67 0.98 -2.21
N VAL A 52 -1.76 0.82 -1.24
CA VAL A 52 -1.53 -0.47 -0.58
C VAL A 52 -2.74 -0.90 0.25
N ASP A 53 -3.30 0.00 1.04
CA ASP A 53 -4.43 -0.33 1.91
C ASP A 53 -5.69 -0.69 1.10
N LEU A 54 -5.94 -0.04 -0.04
CA LEU A 54 -7.03 -0.41 -0.96
C LEU A 54 -6.84 -1.78 -1.60
N LEU A 55 -5.60 -2.15 -1.98
CA LEU A 55 -5.33 -3.50 -2.46
C LEU A 55 -5.56 -4.56 -1.37
N LEU A 56 -5.19 -4.27 -0.13
CA LEU A 56 -5.42 -5.15 1.01
C LEU A 56 -6.91 -5.25 1.36
N CYS A 57 -7.65 -4.15 1.26
CA CYS A 57 -9.12 -4.11 1.36
C CYS A 57 -9.78 -4.94 0.24
N ALA A 58 -9.32 -4.80 -1.01
CA ALA A 58 -9.84 -5.58 -2.13
C ALA A 58 -9.64 -7.08 -1.91
N ASN A 59 -8.44 -7.50 -1.50
CA ASN A 59 -8.14 -8.90 -1.20
C ASN A 59 -8.97 -9.43 -0.02
N THR A 60 -9.20 -8.60 1.01
CA THR A 60 -9.99 -8.97 2.19
C THR A 60 -11.46 -9.15 1.82
N ALA A 61 -12.02 -8.23 1.02
CA ALA A 61 -13.39 -8.31 0.52
C ALA A 61 -13.61 -9.58 -0.32
N ASP A 62 -12.69 -9.87 -1.24
CA ASP A 62 -12.77 -11.02 -2.13
C ASP A 62 -12.62 -12.34 -1.36
N THR A 63 -11.55 -12.45 -0.56
CA THR A 63 -11.13 -13.72 0.07
C THR A 63 -11.97 -14.07 1.30
N TYR A 64 -12.25 -13.07 2.14
CA TYR A 64 -12.83 -13.32 3.47
C TYR A 64 -14.29 -12.88 3.55
N HIS A 65 -14.74 -11.91 2.76
CA HIS A 65 -16.14 -11.49 2.76
C HIS A 65 -16.97 -12.07 1.62
N ASN A 66 -16.33 -12.71 0.62
CA ASN A 66 -16.97 -13.15 -0.61
C ASN A 66 -17.77 -12.01 -1.28
N ASP A 67 -17.23 -10.80 -1.20
CA ASP A 67 -17.83 -9.56 -1.70
C ASP A 67 -17.01 -9.05 -2.89
N GLY A 68 -17.30 -9.63 -4.06
CA GLY A 68 -16.64 -9.26 -5.32
C GLY A 68 -16.92 -7.81 -5.75
N VAL A 69 -18.07 -7.25 -5.37
CA VAL A 69 -18.45 -5.87 -5.72
C VAL A 69 -17.56 -4.87 -4.98
N SER A 70 -17.41 -5.05 -3.66
CA SER A 70 -16.50 -4.21 -2.88
C SER A 70 -15.05 -4.46 -3.28
N ALA A 71 -14.68 -5.71 -3.55
CA ALA A 71 -13.33 -6.05 -4.01
C ALA A 71 -12.94 -5.31 -5.30
N GLU A 72 -13.83 -5.31 -6.30
CA GLU A 72 -13.62 -4.57 -7.55
C GLU A 72 -13.57 -3.06 -7.31
N ARG A 73 -14.48 -2.52 -6.50
CA ARG A 73 -14.52 -1.09 -6.14
C ARG A 73 -13.20 -0.62 -5.51
N TYR A 74 -12.66 -1.38 -4.55
CA TYR A 74 -11.39 -1.04 -3.90
C TYR A 74 -10.21 -1.18 -4.86
N ARG A 75 -10.19 -2.22 -5.70
CA ARG A 75 -9.12 -2.42 -6.69
C ARG A 75 -9.08 -1.30 -7.72
N ASN A 76 -10.23 -0.89 -8.24
CA ASN A 76 -10.31 0.21 -9.20
C ASN A 76 -9.84 1.53 -8.58
N ALA A 77 -10.19 1.79 -7.32
CA ALA A 77 -9.70 2.96 -6.61
C ALA A 77 -8.19 2.92 -6.35
N ALA A 78 -7.61 1.74 -6.11
CA ALA A 78 -6.15 1.60 -6.00
C ALA A 78 -5.47 1.95 -7.34
N PHE A 79 -5.97 1.45 -8.46
CA PHE A 79 -5.43 1.82 -9.77
C PHE A 79 -5.61 3.30 -10.10
N GLU A 80 -6.72 3.91 -9.69
CA GLU A 80 -6.89 5.36 -9.81
C GLU A 80 -5.82 6.13 -9.03
N VAL A 81 -5.41 5.68 -7.84
CA VAL A 81 -4.30 6.32 -7.11
C VAL A 81 -3.00 6.25 -7.91
N GLN A 82 -2.74 5.12 -8.57
CA GLN A 82 -1.57 4.96 -9.43
C GLN A 82 -1.61 5.94 -10.61
N ASP A 83 -2.75 6.03 -11.31
CA ASP A 83 -2.94 6.98 -12.41
C ASP A 83 -2.74 8.42 -11.93
N LEU A 84 -3.30 8.79 -10.77
CA LEU A 84 -3.13 10.13 -10.18
C LEU A 84 -1.68 10.42 -9.77
N THR A 85 -0.90 9.42 -9.35
CA THR A 85 0.54 9.61 -9.09
C THR A 85 1.33 9.81 -10.38
N ASP A 86 0.96 9.10 -11.45
CA ASP A 86 1.58 9.25 -12.77
C ASP A 86 1.26 10.63 -13.37
N GLU A 87 0.01 11.08 -13.29
CA GLU A 87 -0.43 12.43 -13.70
C GLU A 87 0.27 13.54 -12.92
N ALA A 88 0.57 13.32 -11.65
CA ALA A 88 1.34 14.22 -10.80
C ALA A 88 2.85 14.22 -11.13
N GLY A 89 3.31 13.42 -12.09
CA GLY A 89 4.70 13.40 -12.56
C GLY A 89 5.65 12.63 -11.64
N TRP A 90 5.14 11.78 -10.75
CA TRP A 90 5.98 10.94 -9.90
C TRP A 90 6.71 9.89 -10.73
N SER A 91 7.99 9.69 -10.45
CA SER A 91 8.72 8.61 -11.12
C SER A 91 8.23 7.24 -10.61
N PRO A 92 8.08 6.24 -11.49
CA PRO A 92 7.71 4.88 -11.08
C PRO A 92 8.65 4.29 -10.03
N ALA A 93 9.94 4.65 -10.09
CA ALA A 93 10.94 4.22 -9.11
C ALA A 93 10.67 4.80 -7.71
N ALA A 94 10.30 6.09 -7.61
CA ALA A 94 9.94 6.71 -6.34
C ALA A 94 8.67 6.10 -5.74
N VAL A 95 7.66 5.81 -6.57
CA VAL A 95 6.44 5.10 -6.15
C VAL A 95 6.78 3.71 -5.62
N ALA A 96 7.55 2.92 -6.38
CA ALA A 96 7.94 1.56 -5.98
C ALA A 96 8.77 1.53 -4.69
N ALA A 97 9.72 2.45 -4.53
CA ALA A 97 10.53 2.56 -3.31
C ALA A 97 9.65 2.90 -2.08
N THR A 98 8.72 3.83 -2.25
CA THR A 98 7.79 4.27 -1.19
C THR A 98 6.83 3.15 -0.79
N VAL A 99 6.27 2.44 -1.77
CA VAL A 99 5.43 1.25 -1.54
C VAL A 99 6.21 0.15 -0.83
N THR A 100 7.47 -0.09 -1.22
CA THR A 100 8.32 -1.11 -0.57
C THR A 100 8.56 -0.78 0.89
N LYS A 101 8.95 0.46 1.19
CA LYS A 101 9.14 0.94 2.57
C LYS A 101 7.84 0.85 3.39
N LEU A 102 6.70 1.14 2.78
CA LEU A 102 5.41 1.00 3.44
C LEU A 102 5.12 -0.47 3.77
N LEU A 103 5.35 -1.39 2.84
CA LEU A 103 5.14 -2.83 3.06
C LEU A 103 6.02 -3.36 4.21
N GLU A 104 7.26 -2.88 4.32
CA GLU A 104 8.13 -3.16 5.47
C GLU A 104 7.50 -2.64 6.77
N SER A 105 6.99 -1.40 6.79
CA SER A 105 6.31 -0.85 7.98
C SER A 105 5.00 -1.57 8.33
N ARG A 106 4.29 -2.10 7.32
CA ARG A 106 3.08 -2.91 7.53
C ARG A 106 3.40 -4.29 8.07
N SER A 107 4.62 -4.79 7.85
CA SER A 107 5.10 -6.05 8.44
C SER A 107 5.29 -5.97 9.97
N ASP A 108 5.30 -4.75 10.52
CA ASP A 108 5.35 -4.47 11.97
C ASP A 108 3.96 -4.34 12.62
N LEU A 109 2.86 -4.53 11.88
CA LEU A 109 1.52 -4.56 12.46
C LEU A 109 1.42 -5.69 13.48
N ASP A 110 0.90 -5.36 14.66
CA ASP A 110 0.87 -6.25 15.82
C ASP A 110 -0.03 -7.47 15.55
N LEU A 111 0.63 -8.62 15.36
CA LEU A 111 -0.01 -9.92 15.30
C LEU A 111 -0.36 -10.33 16.73
N ARG A 112 -1.66 -10.46 17.00
CA ARG A 112 -2.09 -11.04 18.27
C ARG A 112 -1.72 -12.52 18.31
N ASP A 113 -1.55 -13.05 19.51
CA ASP A 113 -1.20 -14.46 19.70
C ASP A 113 -2.25 -15.41 19.07
N ASP A 114 -3.52 -15.00 19.10
CA ASP A 114 -4.68 -15.71 18.55
C ASP A 114 -5.05 -15.33 17.11
N ASP A 115 -4.29 -14.44 16.44
CA ASP A 115 -4.62 -14.06 15.07
C ASP A 115 -4.39 -15.20 14.07
N SER A 116 -5.45 -15.55 13.34
CA SER A 116 -5.37 -16.26 12.06
C SER A 116 -5.21 -15.27 10.90
N PRO A 117 -4.78 -15.72 9.71
CA PRO A 117 -4.81 -14.91 8.48
C PRO A 117 -6.10 -14.13 8.32
N GLU A 118 -7.22 -14.83 8.40
CA GLU A 118 -8.54 -14.23 8.25
C GLU A 118 -8.86 -13.19 9.34
N SER A 119 -8.64 -13.51 10.63
CA SER A 119 -9.00 -12.59 11.71
C SER A 119 -8.17 -11.32 11.67
N PHE A 120 -6.89 -11.43 11.31
CA PHE A 120 -6.00 -10.29 11.13
C PHE A 120 -6.48 -9.38 10.00
N TYR A 121 -6.74 -9.94 8.80
CA TYR A 121 -7.15 -9.14 7.65
C TYR A 121 -8.52 -8.49 7.85
N ARG A 122 -9.51 -9.24 8.38
CA ARG A 122 -10.83 -8.69 8.71
C ARG A 122 -10.75 -7.57 9.76
N ARG A 123 -9.84 -7.67 10.72
CA ARG A 123 -9.67 -6.63 11.77
C ARG A 123 -9.00 -5.37 11.22
N ASN A 124 -8.00 -5.53 10.36
CA ASN A 124 -7.15 -4.41 9.94
C ASN A 124 -7.58 -3.77 8.63
N PHE A 125 -8.28 -4.48 7.75
CA PHE A 125 -8.61 -4.05 6.39
C PHE A 125 -10.10 -4.27 6.09
N SER A 126 -10.95 -3.78 7.00
CA SER A 126 -12.40 -3.82 6.86
C SER A 126 -13.01 -2.43 6.71
N PHE A 127 -14.24 -2.45 6.19
CA PHE A 127 -15.20 -1.36 5.99
C PHE A 127 -14.71 0.05 6.30
N GLU A 128 -14.57 0.44 7.57
CA GLU A 128 -14.24 1.82 7.96
C GLU A 128 -12.91 2.29 7.36
N ARG A 129 -11.84 1.49 7.46
CA ARG A 129 -10.54 1.83 6.87
C ARG A 129 -10.63 1.90 5.36
N CYS A 130 -11.30 0.94 4.75
CA CYS A 130 -11.44 0.88 3.30
C CYS A 130 -12.23 2.08 2.74
N GLU A 131 -13.30 2.50 3.43
CA GLU A 131 -14.05 3.70 3.05
C GLU A 131 -13.26 4.98 3.32
N GLN A 132 -12.44 5.04 4.37
CA GLN A 132 -11.54 6.16 4.60
C GLN A 132 -10.53 6.32 3.45
N GLU A 133 -9.93 5.22 2.98
CA GLU A 133 -9.02 5.30 1.83
C GLU A 133 -9.74 5.71 0.54
N LEU A 134 -10.99 5.28 0.34
CA LEU A 134 -11.80 5.79 -0.77
C LEU A 134 -12.05 7.30 -0.66
N GLN A 135 -12.20 7.87 0.54
CA GLN A 135 -12.25 9.33 0.70
C GLN A 135 -10.91 9.99 0.38
N ASN A 136 -9.78 9.34 0.72
CA ASN A 136 -8.46 9.83 0.37
C ASN A 136 -8.29 9.90 -1.16
N VAL A 137 -8.71 8.86 -1.90
CA VAL A 137 -8.71 8.90 -3.38
C VAL A 137 -9.55 10.05 -3.92
N ARG A 138 -10.74 10.28 -3.36
CA ARG A 138 -11.59 11.43 -3.75
C ARG A 138 -10.92 12.77 -3.44
N ALA A 139 -10.12 12.85 -2.37
CA ALA A 139 -9.37 14.05 -2.05
C ALA A 139 -8.22 14.26 -3.04
N PHE A 140 -7.49 13.21 -3.42
CA PHE A 140 -6.44 13.28 -4.45
C PHE A 140 -7.01 13.70 -5.80
N ARG A 141 -8.14 13.14 -6.23
CA ARG A 141 -8.82 13.57 -7.46
C ARG A 141 -9.14 15.07 -7.48
N LYS A 142 -9.54 15.63 -6.33
CA LYS A 142 -9.94 17.04 -6.22
C LYS A 142 -8.75 18.00 -6.08
N LYS A 143 -7.68 17.58 -5.42
CA LYS A 143 -6.58 18.45 -4.99
C LYS A 143 -5.25 18.14 -5.69
N GLY A 144 -5.22 17.09 -6.51
CA GLY A 144 -4.00 16.44 -6.96
C GLY A 144 -3.38 15.58 -5.87
N VAL A 145 -2.56 14.61 -6.29
CA VAL A 145 -1.52 14.08 -5.42
C VAL A 145 -0.47 15.19 -5.28
N PRO A 146 -0.04 15.57 -4.05
CA PRO A 146 0.96 16.61 -3.88
C PRO A 146 2.21 16.27 -4.68
N ALA A 147 2.43 17.00 -5.78
CA ALA A 147 3.63 16.90 -6.61
C ALA A 147 4.64 17.96 -6.19
N LEU A 148 5.79 18.02 -6.88
CA LEU A 148 6.75 19.10 -6.74
C LEU A 148 6.16 20.46 -7.11
#